data_AF-A0A849R9E4-F1
#
_entry.id   AF-A0A849R9E4-F1
#
_cell.length_a   1.000
_cell.length_b   1.000
_cell.length_c   1.000
_cell.angle_alpha   90.00
_cell.angle_beta   90.00
_cell.angle_gamma   90.00
#
_symmetry.space_group_name_H-M   'P 1'
#
loop_
_entity.id
_entity.type
_entity.pdbx_description
1 polymer ?
#
loop_
_entity_poly.entity_id
_entity_poly.type
_entity_poly.pdbx_seq_one_letter_code
_entity_poly.pdbx_strand_id
1 'polypeptide(L)'
;EQYDIKTQMGAWTDMYAIGASMRTCLDNKTPISAPERLQKDPLVPAVKAFNQKYPEYLLKAIDWAMELKPENRPQSVAQFKQALVKP
;
A
#
# COMPACT_ATOMS: atom_id res chain seq x y z
N GLU A 1 17.20 11.35 -22.19
CA GLU A 1 16.48 10.47 -23.14
C GLU A 1 15.75 9.40 -22.32
N GLN A 2 14.48 9.63 -21.99
CA GLN A 2 13.66 8.65 -21.25
C GLN A 2 13.02 7.69 -22.26
N TYR A 3 13.66 6.55 -22.47
CA TYR A 3 13.11 5.41 -23.21
C TYR A 3 12.34 4.51 -22.24
N ASP A 4 11.10 4.17 -22.64
CA ASP A 4 10.28 3.03 -22.18
C ASP A 4 9.93 3.01 -20.67
N ILE A 5 8.67 2.95 -20.23
CA ILE A 5 7.48 2.26 -20.73
C ILE A 5 6.30 3.11 -20.28
N LYS A 6 5.23 3.19 -21.08
CA LYS A 6 3.91 3.60 -20.62
C LYS A 6 3.39 2.58 -19.59
N THR A 7 3.91 2.59 -18.37
CA THR A 7 3.18 2.03 -17.24
C THR A 7 1.89 2.83 -17.19
N GLN A 8 0.75 2.17 -17.40
CA GLN A 8 -0.54 2.82 -17.18
C GLN A 8 -0.56 3.30 -15.73
N MET A 9 -0.24 4.58 -15.53
CA MET A 9 -0.38 5.25 -14.26
C MET A 9 -1.85 5.60 -14.13
N GLY A 10 -2.58 4.80 -13.35
CA GLY A 10 -3.95 5.09 -12.98
C GLY A 10 -4.07 5.34 -11.48
N ALA A 11 -5.29 5.60 -11.01
CA ALA A 11 -5.57 5.93 -9.60
C ALA A 11 -5.03 4.90 -8.58
N TRP A 12 -4.82 3.64 -9.01
CA TRP A 12 -4.22 2.59 -8.20
C TRP A 12 -2.75 2.85 -7.85
N THR A 13 -2.01 3.61 -8.66
CA THR A 13 -0.61 3.97 -8.39
C THR A 13 -0.53 4.91 -7.21
N ASP A 14 -1.39 5.93 -7.16
CA ASP A 14 -1.49 6.85 -6.02
C ASP A 14 -1.95 6.11 -4.75
N MET A 15 -2.88 5.16 -4.88
CA MET A 15 -3.33 4.34 -3.76
C MET A 15 -2.18 3.54 -3.14
N TYR A 16 -1.35 2.92 -3.99
CA TYR A 16 -0.16 2.21 -3.51
C TYR A 16 0.83 3.17 -2.86
N ALA A 17 1.07 4.35 -3.46
CA ALA A 17 1.97 5.34 -2.91
C ALA A 17 1.53 5.79 -1.51
N ILE A 18 0.24 6.05 -1.30
CA ILE A 18 -0.30 6.41 0.01
C ILE A 18 -0.10 5.26 1.02
N GLY A 19 -0.43 4.02 0.65
CA GLY A 19 -0.21 2.85 1.49
C GLY A 19 1.26 2.67 1.86
N ALA A 20 2.16 2.82 0.89
CA ALA A 20 3.61 2.71 1.08
C ALA A 20 4.16 3.84 1.96
N SER A 21 3.65 5.07 1.84
CA SER A 21 3.99 6.18 2.73
C SER A 21 3.56 5.90 4.17
N MET A 22 2.32 5.44 4.37
CA MET A 22 1.84 5.05 5.70
C MET A 22 2.68 3.92 6.29
N ARG A 23 2.98 2.88 5.50
CA ARG A 23 3.82 1.76 5.93
C ARG A 23 5.24 2.19 6.30
N THR A 24 5.81 3.10 5.54
CA THR A 24 7.12 3.72 5.83
C THR A 24 7.13 4.41 7.19
N CYS A 25 6.07 5.14 7.54
CA CYS A 25 5.94 5.75 8.86
C CYS A 25 5.91 4.71 10.00
N LEU A 26 5.40 3.51 9.76
CA LEU A 26 5.42 2.42 10.76
C LEU A 26 6.79 1.74 10.86
N ASP A 27 7.42 1.44 9.72
CA ASP A 27 8.69 0.73 9.64
C ASP A 27 9.91 1.61 9.96
N ASN A 28 9.77 2.94 9.82
CA ASN A 28 10.86 3.91 9.81
C ASN A 28 11.96 3.57 8.78
N LYS A 29 11.54 3.10 7.60
CA LYS A 29 12.39 2.61 6.51
C LYS A 29 11.90 3.15 5.17
N THR A 30 12.77 3.14 4.16
CA THR A 30 12.43 3.54 2.79
C THR A 30 11.25 2.70 2.26
N PRO A 31 10.27 3.32 1.56
CA PRO A 31 9.17 2.59 0.94
C PRO A 31 9.71 1.64 -0.14
N ILE A 32 9.16 0.43 -0.17
CA ILE A 32 9.40 -0.53 -1.27
C ILE A 32 8.42 -0.29 -2.40
N SER A 33 8.91 -0.18 -3.64
CA SER A 33 8.05 0.05 -4.80
C SER A 33 7.26 -1.22 -5.17
N ALA A 34 6.10 -1.02 -5.80
CA ALA A 34 5.28 -2.14 -6.31
C ALA A 34 6.05 -3.03 -7.32
N PRO A 35 6.81 -2.48 -8.30
CA PRO A 35 7.62 -3.28 -9.21
C PRO A 35 8.68 -4.14 -8.51
N GLU A 36 9.35 -3.61 -7.48
CA GLU A 36 10.30 -4.40 -6.69
C GLU A 36 9.62 -5.59 -6.02
N ARG A 37 8.44 -5.38 -5.43
CA ARG A 37 7.67 -6.48 -4.81
C ARG A 37 7.13 -7.50 -5.81
N LEU A 38 6.85 -7.12 -7.05
CA LEU A 38 6.44 -8.07 -8.10
C LEU A 38 7.56 -9.04 -8.47
N GLN A 39 8.82 -8.61 -8.41
CA GLN A 39 9.97 -9.48 -8.69
C GLN A 39 10.22 -10.46 -7.53
N LYS A 40 10.13 -9.96 -6.30
CA LYS A 40 10.21 -10.73 -5.07
C LYS A 40 9.51 -9.92 -3.99
N ASP A 41 8.53 -10.49 -3.29
CA ASP A 41 7.82 -9.78 -2.24
C ASP A 41 8.43 -10.07 -0.86
N PRO A 42 9.32 -9.21 -0.32
CA PRO A 42 9.87 -9.37 1.02
C PRO A 42 8.95 -8.81 2.10
N LEU A 43 7.83 -8.16 1.74
CA LEU A 43 7.07 -7.35 2.68
C LEU A 43 6.16 -8.22 3.55
N VAL A 44 6.46 -8.30 4.84
CA VAL A 44 5.56 -8.90 5.82
C VAL A 44 4.34 -7.97 5.98
N PRO A 45 3.09 -8.48 5.90
CA PRO A 45 1.88 -7.68 6.09
C PRO A 45 1.92 -6.87 7.39
N ALA A 46 1.43 -5.64 7.36
CA ALA A 46 1.39 -4.71 8.48
C ALA A 46 0.62 -5.30 9.66
N VAL A 47 -0.49 -6.00 9.38
CA VAL A 47 -1.27 -6.72 10.40
C VAL A 47 -0.44 -7.74 11.18
N LYS A 48 0.57 -8.35 10.54
CA LYS A 48 1.47 -9.31 11.18
C LYS A 48 2.65 -8.61 11.87
N ALA A 49 3.29 -7.67 11.18
CA ALA A 49 4.48 -6.97 11.66
C ALA A 49 4.21 -6.04 12.86
N PHE A 50 3.00 -5.47 12.93
CA PHE A 50 2.63 -4.44 13.90
C PHE A 50 1.40 -4.81 14.73
N ASN A 51 1.07 -6.09 14.80
CA ASN A 51 -0.03 -6.57 15.63
C ASN A 51 0.09 -6.02 17.06
N GLN A 52 -1.05 -5.69 17.68
CA GLN A 52 -1.17 -5.15 19.04
C GLN A 52 -0.52 -3.76 19.28
N LYS A 53 0.27 -3.23 18.33
CA LYS A 53 0.86 -1.88 18.44
C LYS A 53 -0.05 -0.79 17.87
N TYR A 54 -0.82 -1.13 16.84
CA TYR A 54 -1.77 -0.23 16.20
C TYR A 54 -3.12 -0.91 16.02
N PRO A 55 -4.21 -0.15 15.86
CA PRO A 55 -5.52 -0.72 15.59
C PRO A 55 -5.52 -1.59 14.33
N GLU A 56 -6.15 -2.76 14.43
CA GLU A 56 -6.15 -3.74 13.34
C GLU A 56 -6.77 -3.19 12.03
N TYR A 57 -7.81 -2.35 12.14
CA TYR A 57 -8.45 -1.73 10.97
C TYR A 57 -7.47 -0.87 10.16
N LEU A 58 -6.60 -0.11 10.84
CA LEU A 58 -5.59 0.73 10.21
C LEU A 58 -4.55 -0.13 9.49
N LEU A 59 -4.08 -1.20 10.14
CA LEU A 59 -3.10 -2.12 9.57
C LEU A 59 -3.66 -2.84 8.34
N LYS A 60 -4.92 -3.29 8.39
CA LYS A 60 -5.63 -3.88 7.25
C LYS A 60 -5.78 -2.90 6.09
N ALA A 61 -6.10 -1.64 6.37
CA ALA A 61 -6.20 -0.62 5.32
C ALA A 61 -4.86 -0.39 4.62
N ILE A 62 -3.75 -0.32 5.37
CA ILE A 62 -2.39 -0.18 4.79
C ILE A 62 -2.06 -1.39 3.89
N ASP A 63 -2.30 -2.60 4.38
CA ASP A 63 -2.05 -3.83 3.60
C ASP A 63 -2.89 -3.85 2.32
N TRP A 64 -4.16 -3.44 2.39
CA TRP A 64 -5.06 -3.37 1.26
C TRP A 64 -4.62 -2.35 0.19
N ALA A 65 -4.20 -1.15 0.60
CA ALA A 65 -3.68 -0.14 -0.32
C ALA A 65 -2.40 -0.60 -1.04
N MET A 66 -1.61 -1.45 -0.38
CA MET A 66 -0.36 -1.99 -0.90
C MET A 66 -0.52 -3.34 -1.65
N GLU A 67 -1.74 -3.77 -1.99
CA GLU A 67 -1.94 -4.98 -2.80
C GLU A 67 -1.17 -4.92 -4.13
N LEU A 68 -0.60 -6.05 -4.57
CA LEU A 68 0.21 -6.08 -5.80
C LEU A 68 -0.65 -5.88 -7.04
N LYS A 69 -1.84 -6.49 -7.04
CA LYS A 69 -2.83 -6.39 -8.10
C LYS A 69 -3.63 -5.08 -7.96
N PRO A 70 -3.60 -4.17 -8.96
CA PRO A 70 -4.38 -2.93 -8.93
C PRO A 70 -5.87 -3.11 -8.61
N GLU A 71 -6.48 -4.17 -9.11
CA GLU A 71 -7.89 -4.52 -8.90
C GLU A 71 -8.21 -4.91 -7.45
N ASN A 72 -7.20 -5.35 -6.70
CA ASN A 72 -7.34 -5.71 -5.29
C ASN A 72 -7.14 -4.52 -4.36
N ARG A 73 -6.68 -3.36 -4.87
CA ARG A 73 -6.52 -2.12 -4.06
C ARG A 73 -7.87 -1.44 -3.83
N PRO A 74 -7.97 -0.47 -2.91
CA PRO A 74 -9.10 0.45 -2.89
C PRO A 74 -9.22 1.15 -4.25
N GLN A 75 -10.43 1.12 -4.81
CA GLN A 75 -10.73 1.68 -6.13
C GLN A 75 -11.04 3.18 -6.07
N SER A 76 -11.18 3.76 -4.87
CA SER A 76 -11.33 5.20 -4.68
C SER A 76 -10.76 5.68 -3.35
N VAL A 77 -10.41 6.96 -3.29
CA VAL A 77 -10.00 7.63 -2.04
C VAL A 77 -11.11 7.59 -1.00
N ALA A 78 -12.37 7.71 -1.42
CA ALA A 78 -13.51 7.63 -0.50
C ALA A 78 -13.60 6.26 0.18
N GLN A 79 -13.44 5.19 -0.59
CA GLN A 79 -13.41 3.82 -0.09
C GLN A 79 -12.23 3.60 0.87
N PHE A 80 -11.04 4.08 0.51
CA PHE A 80 -9.87 3.96 1.38
C PHE A 80 -10.04 4.75 2.68
N LYS A 81 -10.55 5.99 2.59
CA LYS A 81 -10.84 6.82 3.76
C LYS A 81 -11.83 6.16 4.71
N GLN A 82 -12.87 5.48 4.21
CA GLN A 82 -13.79 4.73 5.06
C GLN A 82 -13.08 3.61 5.83
N ALA A 83 -12.15 2.89 5.21
CA ALA A 83 -11.37 1.85 5.90
C ALA A 83 -10.39 2.41 6.93
N LEU A 84 -9.97 3.67 6.81
CA LEU A 84 -9.10 4.37 7.76
C LEU A 84 -9.85 4.96 8.96
N VAL A 85 -11.18 5.07 8.89
CA VAL A 85 -11.99 5.54 10.01
C VAL A 85 -12.39 4.33 10.84
N LYS A 86 -12.28 4.47 12.17
CA LYS A 86 -12.69 3.45 13.12
C LYS A 86 -14.14 3.01 12.79
N PRO A 87 -14.39 1.70 12.60
CA PRO A 87 -15.73 1.19 12.30
C PRO A 87 -16.72 1.44 13.45
#